data_AF-A0A2G9RLG2-F1
#
_entry.id   AF-A0A2G9RLG2-F1
#
_cell.length_a   1.000
_cell.length_b   1.000
_cell.length_c   1.000
_cell.angle_alpha   90.00
_cell.angle_beta   90.00
_cell.angle_gamma   90.00
#
_symmetry.space_group_name_H-M   'P 1'
#
loop_
_entity.id
_entity.type
_entity.pdbx_description
1 polymer ?
#
loop_
_entity_poly.entity_id
_entity_poly.type
_entity_poly.pdbx_seq_one_letter_code
_entity_poly.pdbx_strand_id
1 'polypeptide(L)'
;MNQFGASTLINLSNFSTSSAMSASATVKQEQTVANSTAGSKVPGTTPGGGRASPDANQVLTKKKLHDLVREVDPNEQLDEDVEEMLLQIADDFIENVVSAACQLARHRRSNTLEVKDVQLHLERQWNMWIPGFGSEEIRPYKKACTTEAHKQRMALIKKTQKK
;
A
#
# COMPACT_ATOMS: atom_id res chain seq x y z
N MET A 1 -55.31 -12.67 19.34
CA MET A 1 -55.68 -12.12 18.02
C MET A 1 -55.02 -10.76 17.83
N ASN A 2 -54.53 -10.54 16.61
CA ASN A 2 -53.95 -9.31 16.02
C ASN A 2 -52.45 -9.10 16.27
N GLN A 3 -51.61 -8.79 15.28
CA GLN A 3 -51.56 -8.94 13.80
C GLN A 3 -50.22 -8.29 13.40
N PHE A 4 -49.66 -8.75 12.27
CA PHE A 4 -48.31 -8.51 11.72
C PHE A 4 -47.80 -7.06 11.64
N GLY A 5 -46.45 -6.92 11.62
CA GLY A 5 -45.73 -5.74 11.14
C GLY A 5 -44.27 -6.05 10.84
N ALA A 6 -43.81 -5.75 9.62
CA ALA A 6 -42.68 -6.33 8.92
C ALA A 6 -41.28 -5.82 9.30
N SER A 7 -40.28 -6.69 9.10
CA SER A 7 -38.84 -6.41 9.08
C SER A 7 -38.48 -5.37 8.02
N THR A 8 -37.77 -4.31 8.40
CA THR A 8 -37.14 -3.37 7.45
C THR A 8 -35.65 -3.63 7.39
N LEU A 9 -35.19 -4.13 6.24
CA LEU A 9 -33.78 -4.23 5.87
C LEU A 9 -33.25 -2.82 5.54
N ILE A 10 -32.18 -2.39 6.19
CA ILE A 10 -31.50 -1.13 5.83
C ILE A 10 -30.46 -1.45 4.76
N ASN A 11 -30.74 -0.93 3.56
CA ASN A 11 -29.87 -0.89 2.39
C ASN A 11 -28.68 0.06 2.66
N LEU A 12 -27.45 -0.44 2.53
CA LEU A 12 -26.23 0.36 2.60
C LEU A 12 -25.61 0.51 1.21
N SER A 13 -26.25 1.34 0.38
CA SER A 13 -25.64 1.87 -0.82
C SER A 13 -25.96 3.36 -0.91
N ASN A 14 -24.96 4.20 -0.60
CA ASN A 14 -24.78 5.45 -1.33
C ASN A 14 -23.37 6.02 -1.07
N PHE A 15 -22.50 5.82 -2.05
CA PHE A 15 -21.28 6.59 -2.24
C PHE A 15 -21.70 7.84 -3.02
N SER A 16 -21.76 9.00 -2.36
CA SER A 16 -22.09 10.27 -3.01
C SER A 16 -20.81 11.07 -3.24
N THR A 17 -20.33 11.07 -4.49
CA THR A 17 -19.45 12.11 -5.02
C THR A 17 -20.31 13.22 -5.60
N SER A 18 -20.31 14.39 -4.95
CA SER A 18 -20.82 15.63 -5.53
C SER A 18 -19.64 16.58 -5.78
N SER A 19 -19.42 16.90 -7.06
CA SER A 19 -18.73 18.12 -7.48
C SER A 19 -19.62 18.83 -8.48
N ALA A 20 -19.92 20.09 -8.19
CA ALA A 20 -20.75 20.99 -8.97
C ALA A 20 -19.92 22.19 -9.48
N MET A 21 -19.72 22.19 -10.79
CA MET A 21 -19.79 23.26 -11.82
C MET A 21 -19.56 24.78 -11.53
N SER A 22 -18.75 25.40 -12.42
CA SER A 22 -18.97 26.66 -13.19
C SER A 22 -17.72 26.95 -14.06
N ALA A 23 -17.70 27.57 -15.25
CA ALA A 23 -18.66 28.07 -16.24
C ALA A 23 -17.92 28.32 -17.60
N SER A 24 -18.68 28.53 -18.67
CA SER A 24 -18.39 28.52 -20.12
C SER A 24 -17.37 29.51 -20.73
N ALA A 25 -16.83 29.13 -21.91
CA ALA A 25 -16.70 30.02 -23.08
C ALA A 25 -16.76 29.23 -24.41
N THR A 26 -17.50 29.78 -25.38
CA THR A 26 -17.91 29.23 -26.68
C THR A 26 -17.02 29.71 -27.83
N VAL A 27 -16.63 28.85 -28.79
CA VAL A 27 -16.30 29.24 -30.20
C VAL A 27 -16.69 28.09 -31.16
N LYS A 28 -17.26 28.43 -32.33
CA LYS A 28 -17.87 27.58 -33.37
C LYS A 28 -16.97 27.32 -34.61
N GLN A 29 -17.26 26.19 -35.30
CA GLN A 29 -17.20 25.88 -36.77
C GLN A 29 -15.82 25.90 -37.49
N GLU A 30 -15.50 25.11 -38.53
CA GLU A 30 -16.24 24.33 -39.57
C GLU A 30 -15.30 23.23 -40.17
N GLN A 31 -15.89 22.29 -40.92
CA GLN A 31 -15.42 21.07 -41.61
C GLN A 31 -14.35 21.22 -42.74
N THR A 32 -13.63 20.13 -43.08
CA THR A 32 -13.66 19.42 -44.40
C THR A 32 -12.66 18.24 -44.48
N VAL A 33 -12.96 17.27 -45.36
CA VAL A 33 -12.43 15.89 -45.46
C VAL A 33 -11.62 15.71 -46.76
N ALA A 34 -10.48 14.99 -46.73
CA ALA A 34 -9.93 14.11 -47.82
C ALA A 34 -8.54 13.57 -47.37
N ASN A 35 -8.37 12.29 -47.05
CA ASN A 35 -8.08 11.12 -47.91
C ASN A 35 -6.79 11.20 -48.77
N SER A 36 -5.78 10.38 -48.43
CA SER A 36 -4.90 9.66 -49.38
C SER A 36 -4.12 8.53 -48.66
N THR A 37 -4.69 7.33 -48.75
CA THR A 37 -4.12 6.03 -49.19
C THR A 37 -2.60 5.76 -49.18
N ALA A 38 -2.27 4.65 -48.49
CA ALA A 38 -1.26 3.58 -48.71
C ALA A 38 0.19 3.95 -49.11
N GLY A 39 1.22 3.58 -48.36
CA GLY A 39 1.72 2.20 -48.16
C GLY A 39 3.13 2.13 -48.79
N SER A 40 4.21 1.83 -48.08
CA SER A 40 4.71 0.46 -47.87
C SER A 40 6.05 0.47 -47.12
N LYS A 41 6.34 -0.69 -46.51
CA LYS A 41 7.64 -1.36 -46.26
C LYS A 41 8.22 -1.36 -44.83
N VAL A 42 8.02 -2.52 -44.20
CA VAL A 42 8.76 -3.13 -43.08
C VAL A 42 10.25 -3.27 -43.44
N PRO A 43 11.17 -3.19 -42.47
CA PRO A 43 11.82 -4.44 -42.05
C PRO A 43 12.05 -4.55 -40.53
N GLY A 44 12.02 -5.79 -40.07
CA GLY A 44 12.02 -6.17 -38.66
C GLY A 44 13.25 -5.77 -37.86
N THR A 45 13.04 -5.67 -36.56
CA THR A 45 14.06 -5.55 -35.53
C THR A 45 13.61 -6.34 -34.31
N THR A 46 14.03 -7.60 -34.26
CA THR A 46 14.47 -8.26 -33.04
C THR A 46 15.78 -8.91 -33.43
N PRO A 47 16.89 -8.48 -32.84
CA PRO A 47 17.28 -9.05 -31.56
C PRO A 47 17.98 -8.04 -30.63
N GLY A 48 17.96 -8.28 -29.33
CA GLY A 48 18.80 -7.51 -28.42
C GLY A 48 18.36 -7.60 -26.98
N GLY A 49 18.73 -8.70 -26.34
CA GLY A 49 18.60 -8.88 -24.91
C GLY A 49 19.25 -7.72 -24.15
N GLY A 50 18.42 -6.86 -23.60
CA GLY A 50 18.72 -6.21 -22.35
C GLY A 50 18.29 -7.13 -21.22
N ARG A 51 19.00 -8.26 -21.02
CA ARG A 51 19.16 -8.73 -19.64
C ARG A 51 19.95 -7.60 -19.00
N ALA A 52 19.25 -6.65 -18.38
CA ALA A 52 19.87 -5.87 -17.33
C ALA A 52 20.57 -6.91 -16.46
N SER A 53 21.89 -6.82 -16.32
CA SER A 53 22.63 -7.70 -15.42
C SER A 53 21.85 -7.72 -14.11
N PRO A 54 21.37 -8.88 -13.65
CA PRO A 54 20.62 -8.95 -12.39
C PRO A 54 21.47 -8.43 -11.21
N ASP A 55 22.79 -8.39 -11.38
CA ASP A 55 23.77 -8.00 -10.38
C ASP A 55 23.77 -6.51 -10.01
N ALA A 56 23.30 -5.61 -10.89
CA ALA A 56 23.40 -4.17 -10.62
C ALA A 56 22.27 -3.62 -9.72
N ASN A 57 21.17 -4.36 -9.61
CA ASN A 57 20.02 -4.00 -8.77
C ASN A 57 19.90 -4.86 -7.51
N GLN A 58 20.78 -5.85 -7.34
CA GLN A 58 20.71 -6.75 -6.20
C GLN A 58 21.25 -6.05 -4.94
N VAL A 59 20.32 -5.67 -4.06
CA VAL A 59 20.59 -4.98 -2.80
C VAL A 59 21.25 -5.87 -1.74
N LEU A 60 21.04 -7.19 -1.83
CA LEU A 60 21.67 -8.20 -0.98
C LEU A 60 22.49 -9.16 -1.85
N THR A 61 23.80 -9.23 -1.64
CA THR A 61 24.67 -10.15 -2.39
C THR A 61 24.74 -11.52 -1.72
N LYS A 62 24.96 -12.59 -2.50
CA LYS A 62 25.22 -13.95 -1.98
C LYS A 62 26.29 -13.98 -0.89
N LYS A 63 27.38 -13.22 -1.08
CA LYS A 63 28.46 -13.11 -0.09
C LYS A 63 27.93 -12.58 1.25
N LYS A 64 27.13 -11.51 1.23
CA LYS A 64 26.59 -10.92 2.46
C LYS A 64 25.53 -11.82 3.10
N LEU A 65 24.76 -12.56 2.31
CA LEU A 65 23.85 -13.59 2.80
C LEU A 65 24.61 -14.67 3.59
N HIS A 66 25.71 -15.21 3.05
CA HIS A 66 26.53 -16.17 3.79
C HIS A 66 27.13 -15.61 5.08
N ASP A 67 27.59 -14.34 5.06
CA ASP A 67 28.09 -13.69 6.27
C ASP A 67 26.99 -13.60 7.34
N LEU A 68 25.76 -13.24 6.95
CA LEU A 68 24.61 -13.18 7.85
C LEU A 68 24.22 -14.55 8.40
N VAL A 69 24.24 -15.61 7.58
CA VAL A 69 23.95 -16.98 8.03
C VAL A 69 24.96 -17.41 9.09
N ARG A 70 26.26 -17.15 8.87
CA ARG A 70 27.31 -17.48 9.84
C ARG A 70 27.22 -16.69 11.15
N GLU A 71 26.71 -15.46 11.10
CA GLU A 71 26.42 -14.67 12.30
C GLU A 71 25.27 -15.29 13.14
N VAL A 72 24.32 -15.96 12.49
CA VAL A 72 23.20 -16.65 13.14
C VAL A 72 23.58 -18.05 13.61
N ASP A 73 24.11 -18.89 12.71
CA ASP A 73 24.64 -20.22 13.00
C ASP A 73 25.90 -20.50 12.13
N PRO A 74 27.09 -20.64 12.74
CA PRO A 74 28.31 -20.92 12.00
C PRO A 74 28.38 -22.34 11.39
N ASN A 75 27.53 -23.28 11.82
CA ASN A 75 27.54 -24.66 11.34
C ASN A 75 26.51 -24.92 10.23
N GLU A 76 25.61 -23.97 9.97
CA GLU A 76 24.58 -24.11 8.97
C GLU A 76 25.10 -23.76 7.57
N GLN A 77 24.77 -24.58 6.58
CA GLN A 77 25.12 -24.36 5.19
C GLN A 77 23.87 -24.49 4.33
N LEU A 78 23.51 -23.40 3.66
CA LEU A 78 22.35 -23.33 2.78
C LEU A 78 22.64 -24.02 1.45
N ASP A 79 21.63 -24.67 0.88
CA ASP A 79 21.64 -25.13 -0.50
C ASP A 79 21.41 -23.95 -1.46
N GLU A 80 21.92 -24.06 -2.68
CA GLU A 80 21.85 -23.00 -3.69
C GLU A 80 20.41 -22.53 -3.96
N ASP A 81 19.45 -23.46 -4.05
CA ASP A 81 18.03 -23.13 -4.28
C ASP A 81 17.42 -22.32 -3.12
N VAL A 82 17.87 -22.58 -1.88
CA VAL A 82 17.40 -21.86 -0.69
C VAL A 82 17.99 -20.46 -0.65
N GLU A 83 19.26 -20.31 -1.02
CA GLU A 83 19.91 -18.99 -1.14
C GLU A 83 19.18 -18.10 -2.14
N GLU A 84 18.89 -18.62 -3.35
CA GLU A 84 18.16 -17.89 -4.37
C GLU A 84 16.76 -17.49 -3.89
N MET A 85 16.06 -18.40 -3.19
CA MET A 85 14.75 -18.11 -2.62
C MET A 85 14.81 -17.00 -1.55
N LEU A 86 15.81 -17.02 -0.66
CA LEU A 86 15.98 -15.98 0.35
C LEU A 86 16.32 -14.61 -0.25
N LEU A 87 17.14 -14.60 -1.31
CA LEU A 87 17.44 -13.36 -2.05
C LEU A 87 16.18 -12.79 -2.69
N GLN A 88 15.36 -13.62 -3.33
CA GLN A 88 14.09 -13.18 -3.90
C GLN A 88 13.15 -12.63 -2.82
N ILE A 89 13.03 -13.30 -1.68
CA ILE A 89 12.21 -12.82 -0.56
C ILE A 89 12.70 -11.46 -0.06
N ALA A 90 14.02 -11.24 -0.01
CA ALA A 90 14.59 -9.96 0.40
C ALA A 90 14.25 -8.83 -0.59
N ASP A 91 14.32 -9.11 -1.89
CA ASP A 91 13.95 -8.16 -2.93
C ASP A 91 12.44 -7.82 -2.87
N ASP A 92 11.59 -8.85 -2.75
CA ASP A 92 10.13 -8.69 -2.59
C ASP A 92 9.78 -7.90 -1.32
N PHE A 93 10.49 -8.15 -0.22
CA PHE A 93 10.34 -7.41 1.03
C PHE A 93 10.61 -5.91 0.82
N ILE A 94 11.71 -5.58 0.13
CA ILE A 94 12.08 -4.19 -0.13
C ILE A 94 11.05 -3.51 -1.04
N GLU A 95 10.62 -4.16 -2.11
CA GLU A 95 9.58 -3.61 -2.99
C GLU A 95 8.28 -3.33 -2.22
N ASN A 96 7.85 -4.26 -1.37
CA ASN A 96 6.67 -4.11 -0.54
C ASN A 96 6.80 -2.94 0.45
N VAL A 97 7.92 -2.85 1.17
CA VAL A 97 8.18 -1.79 2.15
C VAL A 97 8.27 -0.43 1.48
N VAL A 98 8.99 -0.32 0.36
CA VAL A 98 9.17 0.94 -0.37
C VAL A 98 7.84 1.40 -0.98
N SER A 99 7.07 0.49 -1.59
CA SER A 99 5.76 0.81 -2.14
C SER A 99 4.80 1.34 -1.07
N ALA A 100 4.72 0.66 0.08
CA ALA A 100 3.88 1.09 1.18
C ALA A 100 4.35 2.43 1.80
N ALA A 101 5.66 2.62 1.97
CA ALA A 101 6.23 3.87 2.45
C ALA A 101 5.93 5.04 1.48
N CYS A 102 6.04 4.82 0.17
CA CYS A 102 5.64 5.81 -0.84
C CYS A 102 4.15 6.16 -0.75
N GLN A 103 3.29 5.17 -0.49
CA GLN A 103 1.85 5.42 -0.28
C GLN A 103 1.60 6.26 0.98
N LEU A 104 2.34 6.03 2.07
CA LEU A 104 2.28 6.83 3.30
C LEU A 104 2.75 8.27 3.09
N ALA A 105 3.86 8.47 2.36
CA ALA A 105 4.35 9.80 2.00
C ALA A 105 3.29 10.58 1.20
N ARG A 106 2.68 9.93 0.21
CA ARG A 106 1.58 10.51 -0.58
C ARG A 106 0.33 10.79 0.26
N HIS A 107 0.01 9.95 1.24
CA HIS A 107 -1.15 10.13 2.12
C HIS A 107 -1.06 11.42 2.94
N ARG A 108 0.14 11.80 3.39
CA ARG A 108 0.37 13.10 4.05
C ARG A 108 0.62 14.26 3.08
N ARG A 109 0.38 14.03 1.77
CA ARG A 109 0.55 15.01 0.68
C ARG A 109 2.02 15.44 0.47
N SER A 110 2.97 14.60 0.85
CA SER A 110 4.39 14.79 0.56
C SER A 110 4.76 14.13 -0.77
N ASN A 111 5.66 14.77 -1.53
CA ASN A 111 6.32 14.16 -2.69
C ASN A 111 7.74 13.66 -2.35
N THR A 112 8.09 13.66 -1.07
CA THR A 112 9.38 13.23 -0.55
C THR A 112 9.15 12.12 0.45
N LEU A 113 9.80 10.96 0.22
CA LEU A 113 9.79 9.83 1.14
C LEU A 113 10.68 10.17 2.34
N GLU A 114 10.11 10.06 3.54
CA GLU A 114 10.85 10.27 4.79
C GLU A 114 10.98 8.97 5.57
N VAL A 115 11.93 8.96 6.50
CA VAL A 115 12.18 7.83 7.41
C VAL A 115 10.92 7.45 8.21
N LYS A 116 10.09 8.44 8.57
CA LYS A 116 8.82 8.22 9.28
C LYS A 116 7.85 7.33 8.50
N ASP A 117 7.88 7.39 7.17
CA ASP A 117 6.99 6.59 6.31
C ASP A 117 7.39 5.11 6.33
N VAL A 118 8.70 4.82 6.21
CA VAL A 118 9.25 3.46 6.27
C VAL A 118 9.09 2.87 7.67
N GLN A 119 9.45 3.63 8.69
CA GLN A 119 9.37 3.20 10.08
C GLN A 119 7.95 2.78 10.47
N LEU A 120 6.95 3.60 10.13
CA LEU A 120 5.56 3.30 10.45
C LEU A 120 5.09 1.98 9.84
N HIS A 121 5.53 1.67 8.62
CA HIS A 121 5.18 0.42 7.95
C HIS A 121 5.86 -0.79 8.59
N LEU A 122 7.15 -0.70 8.92
CA LEU A 122 7.90 -1.76 9.60
C LEU A 122 7.31 -2.09 10.98
N GLU A 123 6.98 -1.08 11.77
CA GLU A 123 6.41 -1.31 13.11
C GLU A 123 5.00 -1.91 13.06
N ARG A 124 4.15 -1.46 12.12
CA ARG A 124 2.74 -1.89 12.07
C ARG A 124 2.51 -3.20 11.33
N GLN A 125 3.30 -3.51 10.32
CA GLN A 125 3.05 -4.68 9.46
C GLN A 125 4.06 -5.80 9.71
N TRP A 126 5.30 -5.45 10.02
CA TRP A 126 6.37 -6.42 10.28
C TRP A 126 6.67 -6.60 11.76
N ASN A 127 6.08 -5.75 12.61
CA ASN A 127 6.30 -5.75 14.05
C ASN A 127 7.80 -5.61 14.42
N MET A 128 8.56 -4.95 13.53
CA MET A 128 9.99 -4.66 13.68
C MET A 128 10.15 -3.26 14.26
N TRP A 129 10.97 -3.13 15.29
CA TRP A 129 11.33 -1.85 15.88
C TRP A 129 12.83 -1.60 15.72
N ILE A 130 13.20 -0.47 15.11
CA ILE A 130 14.60 -0.11 14.86
C ILE A 130 15.06 0.86 15.96
N PRO A 131 15.98 0.45 16.85
CA PRO A 131 16.53 1.33 17.88
C PRO A 131 17.21 2.55 17.26
N GLY A 132 17.06 3.72 17.88
CA GLY A 132 17.69 4.96 17.42
C GLY A 132 16.94 5.69 16.30
N PHE A 133 15.85 5.11 15.76
CA PHE A 133 14.98 5.75 14.79
C PHE A 133 13.57 5.98 15.38
N GLY A 134 13.01 7.18 15.18
CA GLY A 134 11.64 7.55 15.56
C GLY A 134 11.39 7.78 17.05
N SER A 135 12.11 8.73 17.64
CA SER A 135 11.79 9.28 18.96
C SER A 135 10.44 10.01 19.03
N GLU A 136 9.69 10.11 17.94
CA GLU A 136 8.33 10.65 17.96
C GLU A 136 7.38 9.50 18.29
N GLU A 137 7.23 9.25 19.58
CA GLU A 137 6.20 8.46 20.24
C GLU A 137 5.01 8.17 19.30
N ILE A 138 4.99 7.00 18.64
CA ILE A 138 3.74 6.40 18.18
C ILE A 138 3.01 6.04 19.47
N ARG A 139 2.43 7.07 20.08
CA ARG A 139 1.72 6.96 21.34
C ARG A 139 0.69 5.87 21.11
N PRO A 140 0.71 4.78 21.89
CA PRO A 140 -0.30 3.75 21.81
C PRO A 140 -1.64 4.45 21.95
N TYR A 141 -2.36 4.52 20.82
CA TYR A 141 -3.76 4.88 20.70
C TYR A 141 -4.26 5.85 21.79
N LYS A 142 -4.34 7.16 21.49
CA LYS A 142 -5.29 8.02 22.22
C LYS A 142 -6.62 7.26 22.18
N LYS A 143 -7.11 6.77 23.33
CA LYS A 143 -8.40 6.09 23.41
C LYS A 143 -9.38 6.93 22.62
N ALA A 144 -9.96 6.36 21.55
CA ALA A 144 -10.92 7.07 20.74
C ALA A 144 -11.89 7.76 21.71
N CYS A 145 -12.13 9.06 21.49
CA CYS A 145 -13.09 9.79 22.30
C CYS A 145 -14.38 8.97 22.24
N THR A 146 -14.76 8.34 23.35
CA THR A 146 -15.95 7.50 23.39
C THR A 146 -17.11 8.39 23.01
N THR A 147 -17.77 8.08 21.89
CA THR A 147 -18.92 8.85 21.42
C THR A 147 -19.98 8.89 22.52
N GLU A 148 -20.76 9.96 22.59
CA GLU A 148 -21.83 10.07 23.60
C GLU A 148 -22.81 8.89 23.53
N ALA A 149 -23.09 8.41 22.31
CA ALA A 149 -23.86 7.19 22.08
C ALA A 149 -23.24 5.95 22.76
N HIS A 150 -21.92 5.77 22.69
CA HIS A 150 -21.23 4.67 23.36
C HIS A 150 -21.33 4.79 24.89
N LYS A 151 -21.18 6.00 25.43
CA LYS A 151 -21.34 6.26 26.88
C LYS A 151 -22.76 5.92 27.36
N GLN A 152 -23.78 6.34 26.61
CA GLN A 152 -25.18 6.04 26.92
C GLN A 152 -25.47 4.53 26.89
N ARG A 153 -24.98 3.83 25.85
CA ARG A 153 -25.09 2.36 25.77
C ARG A 153 -24.45 1.68 26.98
N MET A 154 -23.23 2.07 27.34
CA MET A 154 -22.52 1.53 28.51
C MET A 154 -23.29 1.81 29.83
N ALA A 155 -23.93 2.98 29.95
CA ALA A 155 -24.74 3.31 31.12
C ALA A 155 -26.01 2.45 31.22
N LEU A 156 -26.70 2.20 30.10
CA LEU A 156 -27.85 1.30 30.04
C LEU A 156 -27.46 -0.13 30.43
N ILE A 157 -26.37 -0.66 29.90
CA ILE A 157 -25.85 -2.01 30.24
C ILE A 157 -25.52 -2.10 31.74
N LYS A 158 -24.84 -1.09 32.31
CA LYS A 158 -24.55 -1.06 33.76
C LYS A 158 -25.81 -1.03 34.62
N LYS A 159 -26.87 -0.37 34.16
CA LYS A 159 -28.16 -0.34 34.86
C LYS A 159 -28.88 -1.68 34.80
N THR A 160 -28.79 -2.41 33.68
CA THR A 160 -29.47 -3.71 33.53
C THR A 160 -28.73 -4.84 34.23
N GLN A 161 -27.40 -4.78 34.36
CA GLN A 161 -26.62 -5.80 35.08
C GLN A 161 -26.64 -5.66 36.61
N LYS A 162 -27.19 -4.57 37.15
CA LYS A 162 -27.26 -4.30 38.59
C LYS A 162 -28.58 -4.78 39.22
N LYS A 163 -29.27 -5.74 38.58
CA LYS A 163 -30.51 -6.36 39.03
C LYS A 163 -30.29 -7.83 39.34
#